data_AF-A0A2A4SX83-F1
#
_entry.id   AF-A0A2A4SX83-F1
#
_cell.length_a   1.000
_cell.length_b   1.000
_cell.length_c   1.000
_cell.angle_alpha   90.00
_cell.angle_beta   90.00
_cell.angle_gamma   90.00
#
_symmetry.space_group_name_H-M   'P 1'
#
loop_
_entity.id
_entity.type
_entity.pdbx_description
1 polymer ?
#
loop_
_entity_poly.entity_id
_entity_poly.type
_entity_poly.pdbx_seq_one_letter_code
_entity_poly.pdbx_strand_id
1 'polypeptide(L)' 'MYLLAPLLSKLFLKLRIDIPKTSWIYLTMPIAIISHVLVGNITPLTRDFINTGDHYTLKIVIIILLILGLKDMKLVRKVQ' A
#
# COMPACT_ATOMS: atom_id res chain seq x y z
N MET A 1 -3.90 5.47 8.95
CA MET A 1 -4.67 5.26 7.70
C MET A 1 -6.17 5.09 7.91
N TYR A 2 -6.65 4.51 9.01
CA TYR A 2 -8.10 4.28 9.25
C TYR A 2 -8.99 5.54 9.07
N LEU A 3 -8.56 6.70 9.60
CA LEU A 3 -9.30 7.96 9.46
C LEU A 3 -9.26 8.56 8.04
N LEU A 4 -8.16 8.31 7.32
CA LEU A 4 -7.96 8.80 5.94
C LEU A 4 -8.57 7.88 4.90
N ALA A 5 -8.78 6.59 5.22
CA ALA A 5 -9.37 5.60 4.33
C ALA A 5 -10.68 6.05 3.67
N PRO A 6 -11.69 6.63 4.37
CA PRO A 6 -12.91 7.09 3.71
C PRO A 6 -12.67 8.25 2.73
N LEU A 7 -11.69 9.13 2.99
CA LEU A 7 -11.33 10.21 2.08
C LEU A 7 -10.60 9.67 0.84
N LEU A 8 -9.61 8.80 1.06
CA LEU A 8 -8.82 8.16 0.00
C LEU A 8 -9.70 7.30 -0.91
N SER A 9 -10.60 6.47 -0.37
CA SER A 9 -11.54 5.68 -1.18
C SER A 9 -12.42 6.60 -2.05
N LYS A 10 -12.93 7.72 -1.52
CA LYS A 10 -13.70 8.69 -2.32
C LYS A 10 -12.86 9.36 -3.41
N LEU A 11 -11.59 9.66 -3.12
CA LEU A 11 -10.67 10.24 -4.09
C LEU A 11 -10.38 9.27 -5.25
N PHE A 12 -10.05 8.03 -4.93
CA PHE A 12 -9.76 6.99 -5.93
C PHE A 12 -10.99 6.55 -6.72
N LEU A 13 -12.19 6.67 -6.14
CA LEU A 13 -13.44 6.46 -6.86
C LEU A 13 -13.61 7.46 -8.03
N LYS A 14 -13.12 8.71 -7.90
CA LYS A 14 -13.09 9.67 -9.03
C LYS A 14 -12.18 9.21 -10.16
N LEU A 15 -11.13 8.46 -9.83
CA LEU A 15 -10.22 7.80 -10.78
C LEU A 15 -10.79 6.45 -11.27
N ARG A 16 -12.04 6.12 -10.92
CA ARG A 16 -12.76 4.88 -11.27
C ARG A 16 -12.16 3.62 -10.64
N ILE A 17 -11.41 3.77 -9.55
CA ILE A 17 -10.84 2.65 -8.81
C ILE A 17 -11.57 2.55 -7.48
N ASP A 18 -12.30 1.45 -7.27
CA ASP A 18 -12.89 1.13 -5.98
C ASP A 18 -11.88 0.40 -5.11
N ILE A 19 -11.49 1.06 -4.01
CA ILE A 19 -10.52 0.56 -3.04
C ILE A 19 -11.23 0.42 -1.69
N PRO A 20 -11.42 -0.81 -1.20
CA PRO A 20 -11.98 -1.06 0.12
C PRO A 20 -11.17 -0.40 1.23
N LYS A 21 -11.85 -0.03 2.33
CA LYS A 21 -11.19 0.60 3.49
C LYS A 21 -10.12 -0.29 4.12
N THR A 22 -10.31 -1.60 4.08
CA THR A 22 -9.37 -2.61 4.58
C THR A 22 -8.11 -2.67 3.73
N SER A 23 -8.22 -2.56 2.41
CA SER A 23 -7.08 -2.50 1.49
C SER A 23 -6.12 -1.36 1.83
N TRP A 24 -6.64 -0.19 2.22
CA TRP A 24 -5.80 0.94 2.65
C TRP A 24 -4.95 0.62 3.88
N ILE A 25 -5.44 -0.20 4.80
CA ILE A 25 -4.67 -0.60 5.99
C ILE A 25 -3.49 -1.47 5.57
N TYR A 26 -3.72 -2.47 4.70
CA TYR A 26 -2.67 -3.34 4.20
C TYR A 26 -1.64 -2.58 3.33
N LEU A 27 -2.10 -1.66 2.49
CA LEU A 27 -1.24 -0.84 1.64
C LEU A 27 -0.47 0.25 2.40
N THR A 28 -0.81 0.54 3.66
CA THR A 28 -0.14 1.60 4.44
C THR A 28 1.36 1.34 4.57
N MET A 29 1.75 0.11 4.92
CA MET A 29 3.15 -0.25 5.11
C MET A 29 3.94 -0.17 3.78
N PRO A 30 3.50 -0.82 2.70
CA PRO A 30 4.14 -0.69 1.38
C PRO A 30 4.24 0.76 0.89
N ILE A 31 3.16 1.54 1.01
CA ILE A 31 3.16 2.96 0.60
C ILE A 31 4.15 3.78 1.43
N ALA A 32 4.22 3.55 2.75
CA ALA A 32 5.17 4.25 3.61
C ALA A 32 6.62 3.94 3.22
N ILE A 33 6.95 2.67 3.01
CA ILE A 33 8.30 2.25 2.56
C ILE A 33 8.66 2.94 1.25
N ILE A 34 7.79 2.88 0.25
CA ILE A 34 8.01 3.55 -1.04
C ILE A 34 8.19 5.06 -0.85
N SER A 35 7.34 5.70 -0.04
CA SER A 35 7.40 7.15 0.20
C SER A 35 8.71 7.56 0.88
N HIS A 36 9.17 6.80 1.88
CA HIS A 36 10.43 7.05 2.58
C HIS A 36 11.64 6.90 1.64
N VAL A 37 11.62 5.91 0.75
CA VAL A 37 12.66 5.73 -0.27
C VAL A 37 12.66 6.88 -1.27
N LEU A 38 11.49 7.31 -1.75
CA LEU A 38 11.37 8.42 -2.71
C LEU A 38 11.80 9.77 -2.12
N VAL A 39 11.50 10.01 -0.84
CA VAL A 39 11.90 11.25 -0.13
C VAL A 39 13.37 11.19 0.32
N GLY A 40 14.00 10.01 0.31
CA GLY A 40 15.37 9.82 0.79
C GLY A 40 15.51 9.78 2.32
N ASN A 41 14.39 9.74 3.05
CA ASN A 41 14.39 9.63 4.52
C ASN A 41 14.30 8.17 4.95
N ILE A 42 15.45 7.51 5.04
CA ILE A 42 15.56 6.08 5.34
C ILE A 42 15.35 5.82 6.83
N THR A 43 14.24 5.13 7.15
CA THR A 43 13.96 4.53 8.47
C THR A 43 14.62 3.16 8.60
N PRO A 44 14.77 2.60 9.83
CA PRO A 44 15.27 1.24 10.03
C PRO A 44 14.50 0.20 9.21
N LEU A 45 13.16 0.30 9.18
CA LEU A 45 12.30 -0.60 8.40
C LEU A 45 12.60 -0.57 6.89
N THR A 46 12.76 0.64 6.32
CA THR A 46 13.15 0.80 4.90
C THR A 46 14.57 0.34 4.63
N ARG A 47 15.50 0.54 5.57
CA ARG A 47 16.88 0.07 5.46
C ARG A 47 16.91 -1.45 5.38
N ASP A 48 16.17 -2.12 6.24
CA ASP A 48 16.08 -3.58 6.29
C ASP A 48 15.36 -4.15 5.08
N PHE A 49 14.38 -3.41 4.52
CA PHE A 49 13.73 -3.78 3.26
C PHE A 49 14.65 -3.65 2.04
N ILE A 50 15.45 -2.58 1.95
CA ILE A 50 16.39 -2.34 0.84
C ILE A 50 17.61 -3.26 0.91
N ASN A 51 18.06 -3.62 2.12
CA ASN A 51 19.21 -4.49 2.31
C ASN A 51 18.98 -5.83 1.60
N THR A 52 19.76 -6.11 0.56
CA THR A 52 19.60 -7.30 -0.29
C THR A 52 20.07 -8.60 0.37
N GLY A 53 20.94 -8.52 1.38
CA GLY A 53 21.60 -9.68 1.98
C GLY A 53 20.92 -10.27 3.23
N ASP A 54 19.84 -9.68 3.73
CA ASP A 54 19.19 -10.14 4.96
C ASP A 54 17.68 -9.77 4.99
N HIS A 55 16.97 -10.15 6.05
CA HIS A 55 15.59 -9.76 6.38
C HIS A 55 14.51 -10.25 5.38
N TYR A 56 14.64 -11.50 4.90
CA TYR A 56 13.65 -12.12 4.01
C TYR A 56 12.24 -12.17 4.61
N THR A 57 12.10 -12.40 5.92
CA THR A 57 10.80 -12.40 6.60
C THR A 57 10.07 -11.08 6.43
N LEU A 58 10.77 -9.95 6.63
CA LEU A 58 10.19 -8.62 6.46
C LEU A 58 9.71 -8.41 5.02
N LYS A 59 10.53 -8.77 4.04
CA LYS A 59 10.18 -8.67 2.62
C LYS A 59 8.96 -9.52 2.28
N ILE A 60 8.91 -10.76 2.76
CA ILE A 60 7.76 -11.66 2.56
C ILE A 60 6.50 -11.04 3.17
N VAL A 61 6.57 -10.52 4.39
CA VAL A 61 5.42 -9.85 5.04
C VAL A 61 4.96 -8.65 4.21
N ILE A 62 5.86 -7.80 3.73
CA ILE A 62 5.53 -6.64 2.90
C ILE A 62 4.89 -7.07 1.58
N ILE A 63 5.42 -8.12 0.94
CA ILE A 63 4.85 -8.68 -0.30
C ILE A 63 3.45 -9.24 -0.04
N ILE A 64 3.23 -9.97 1.05
CA ILE A 64 1.90 -10.48 1.42
C ILE A 64 0.92 -9.32 1.66
N LEU A 65 1.34 -8.29 2.40
CA LEU A 65 0.52 -7.10 2.65
C LEU A 65 0.19 -6.35 1.36
N LEU A 66 1.14 -6.27 0.43
CA LEU A 66 0.92 -5.69 -0.89
C LEU A 66 -0.15 -6.50 -1.66
N ILE A 67 0.00 -7.82 -1.71
CA ILE A 67 -0.94 -8.71 -2.41
C ILE A 67 -2.34 -8.61 -1.79
N LEU A 68 -2.45 -8.69 -0.46
CA LEU A 68 -3.73 -8.55 0.25
C LEU A 68 -4.37 -7.18 0.04
N GLY A 69 -3.56 -6.12 0.02
CA GLY A 69 -4.01 -4.76 -0.25
C GLY A 69 -4.59 -4.60 -1.66
N LEU A 70 -3.95 -5.20 -2.66
CA LEU A 70 -4.36 -5.13 -4.06
C LEU A 70 -5.50 -6.09 -4.43
N LYS A 71 -5.64 -7.21 -3.71
CA LYS A 71 -6.58 -8.30 -4.04
C LYS A 71 -8.03 -7.84 -4.18
N ASP A 72 -8.48 -6.96 -3.29
CA ASP A 72 -9.89 -6.53 -3.25
C ASP A 72 -10.16 -5.24 -4.04
N MET A 73 -9.14 -4.67 -4.71
CA MET A 73 -9.30 -3.48 -5.53
C MET A 73 -10.01 -3.81 -6.85
N LYS A 74 -11.02 -3.01 -7.21
CA LYS A 74 -11.82 -3.23 -8.42
C LYS A 74 -11.84 -2.00 -9.31
N LEU A 75 -11.70 -2.21 -10.63
CA LEU A 75 -11.93 -1.16 -11.61
C LEU A 75 -13.45 -1.01 -11.83
N VAL A 76 -13.99 0.17 -11.55
CA VAL A 76 -15.40 0.46 -11.78
C VAL A 76 -15.60 0.62 -13.30
N ARG A 77 -16.16 -0.41 -13.94
CA ARG A 77 -16.61 -0.32 -15.34
C ARG A 77 -17.82 0.59 -15.42
N LYS A 78 -17.83 1.46 -16.43
CA LYS A 78 -19.00 2.27 -16.79
C LYS A 78 -20.12 1.30 -17.19
N VAL A 79 -21.20 1.23 -16.41
CA VAL A 79 -22.47 0.71 -16.92
C VAL A 79 -22.95 1.76 -17.92
N GLN A 80 -23.01 1.37 -19.19
CA GLN A 80 -23.65 2.16 -20.24
C GLN A 80 -25.15 2.26 -19.96
#